data_AF-A0A926VYR6-F1
#
_entry.id   AF-A0A926VYR6-F1
#
_cell.length_a   1.000
_cell.length_b   1.000
_cell.length_c   1.000
_cell.angle_alpha   90.00
_cell.angle_beta   90.00
_cell.angle_gamma   90.00
#
_symmetry.space_group_name_H-M   'P 1'
#
loop_
_entity.id
_entity.type
_entity.pdbx_description
1 polymer ?
#
loop_
_entity_poly.entity_id
_entity_poly.type
_entity_poly.pdbx_seq_one_letter_code
_entity_poly.pdbx_strand_id
1 'polypeptide(L)' 'MSSKVVKELADFLVQIEQRSQFHAGYPYNLNCDYSLIAKFFDYLLNNAGDPYIEPDFGLHSRKFEQEVLSFFAHLY' A
#
# COMPACT_ATOMS: atom_id res chain seq x y z
N MET A 1 -16.56 -17.84 0.75
CA MET A 1 -17.38 -16.60 0.65
C MET A 1 -18.73 -16.94 0.06
N SER A 2 -19.80 -16.25 0.45
CA SER A 2 -21.10 -16.44 -0.20
C SER A 2 -21.05 -15.94 -1.65
N SER A 3 -21.84 -16.53 -2.55
CA SER A 3 -21.95 -16.10 -3.95
C SER A 3 -22.36 -14.63 -4.09
N LYS A 4 -23.17 -14.14 -3.14
CA LYS A 4 -23.59 -12.74 -3.05
C LYS A 4 -22.39 -11.80 -2.84
N VAL A 5 -21.50 -12.10 -1.91
CA VAL A 5 -20.33 -11.25 -1.60
C VAL A 5 -19.37 -11.17 -2.79
N VAL A 6 -19.14 -12.29 -3.47
CA VAL A 6 -18.28 -12.31 -4.66
C VAL A 6 -18.85 -11.41 -5.76
N LYS A 7 -20.16 -11.45 -5.97
CA LYS A 7 -20.84 -10.58 -6.95
C LYS A 7 -20.72 -9.10 -6.56
N GLU A 8 -20.96 -8.76 -5.29
CA GLU A 8 -20.86 -7.39 -4.80
C GLU A 8 -19.45 -6.81 -4.98
N LEU A 9 -18.41 -7.60 -4.70
CA LEU A 9 -17.02 -7.19 -4.91
C LEU A 9 -16.68 -6.96 -6.40
N ALA A 10 -17.17 -7.84 -7.28
CA ALA A 10 -16.96 -7.69 -8.72
C ALA A 10 -17.68 -6.46 -9.28
N ASP A 11 -18.93 -6.24 -8.89
CA ASP A 11 -19.71 -5.07 -9.29
C ASP A 11 -19.04 -3.77 -8.80
N PHE A 12 -18.50 -3.78 -7.58
CA PHE A 12 -17.78 -2.64 -7.01
C PHE A 12 -16.46 -2.36 -7.75
N LEU A 13 -15.69 -3.40 -8.12
CA LEU A 13 -14.45 -3.25 -8.89
C LEU A 13 -14.70 -2.52 -10.23
N VAL A 14 -15.70 -2.96 -10.98
CA VAL A 14 -16.07 -2.31 -12.26
C VAL A 14 -16.44 -0.84 -12.04
N GLN A 15 -17.19 -0.53 -10.98
CA GLN A 15 -17.59 0.83 -10.66
C GLN A 15 -16.39 1.74 -10.38
N ILE A 16 -15.41 1.29 -9.60
CA ILE A 16 -14.22 2.11 -9.27
C ILE A 16 -13.30 2.28 -10.47
N GLU A 17 -13.14 1.27 -11.32
CA GLU A 17 -12.35 1.35 -12.56
C GLU A 17 -12.90 2.43 -13.49
N GLN A 18 -14.21 2.45 -13.70
CA GLN A 18 -14.88 3.47 -14.52
C GLN A 18 -14.69 4.88 -13.96
N ARG A 19 -14.80 5.05 -12.63
CA ARG A 19 -14.61 6.36 -11.98
C ARG A 19 -13.16 6.84 -12.08
N SER A 20 -12.20 5.93 -11.94
CA SER A 20 -10.77 6.25 -12.01
C SER A 20 -10.35 6.83 -13.37
N GLN A 21 -10.99 6.38 -14.46
CA GLN A 21 -10.70 6.88 -15.82
C GLN A 21 -10.91 8.39 -16.00
N PHE A 22 -11.79 9.00 -15.21
CA PHE A 22 -12.13 10.43 -15.31
C PHE A 22 -11.68 11.22 -14.07
N HIS A 23 -10.82 10.64 -13.23
CA HIS A 23 -10.42 11.25 -11.98
C HIS A 23 -9.37 12.35 -12.19
N ALA A 24 -9.83 13.60 -12.35
CA ALA A 24 -8.96 14.76 -12.52
C ALA A 24 -9.15 15.85 -11.44
N GLY A 25 -10.01 15.61 -10.46
CA GLY A 25 -10.37 16.60 -9.43
C GLY A 25 -9.41 16.71 -8.25
N TYR A 26 -8.46 15.77 -8.10
CA TYR A 26 -7.54 15.70 -6.98
C TYR A 26 -6.13 15.29 -7.44
N PRO A 27 -5.06 15.73 -6.75
CA PRO A 27 -3.69 15.49 -7.16
C PRO A 27 -3.22 14.09 -6.74
N TYR A 28 -3.79 13.05 -7.35
CA TYR A 28 -3.38 11.67 -7.11
C TYR A 28 -2.60 11.10 -8.29
N ASN A 29 -1.62 10.25 -7.98
CA ASN A 29 -1.08 9.32 -8.96
C ASN A 29 -2.13 8.22 -9.19
N LEU A 30 -2.63 8.10 -10.42
CA LEU A 30 -3.62 7.09 -10.79
C LEU A 30 -2.99 5.77 -11.28
N ASN A 31 -1.66 5.72 -11.43
CA ASN A 31 -0.95 4.53 -11.83
C ASN A 31 -0.47 3.75 -10.60
N CYS A 32 -1.33 2.86 -10.10
CA CYS A 32 -1.09 2.03 -8.92
C CYS A 32 -0.84 0.57 -9.30
N ASP A 33 0.40 0.22 -9.66
CA ASP A 33 0.82 -1.18 -9.82
C ASP A 33 1.61 -1.65 -8.58
N TYR A 34 0.94 -2.47 -7.76
CA TYR A 34 1.53 -3.07 -6.55
C TYR A 34 1.94 -4.54 -6.75
N SER A 35 1.94 -5.05 -7.98
CA SER A 35 2.21 -6.46 -8.27
C SER A 35 3.54 -6.95 -7.70
N LEU A 36 4.57 -6.10 -7.72
CA LEU A 36 5.91 -6.41 -7.18
C LEU A 36 5.90 -6.67 -5.66
N ILE A 37 5.02 -6.01 -4.92
CA ILE A 37 4.96 -6.09 -3.44
C ILE A 37 3.74 -6.86 -2.93
N ALA A 38 2.86 -7.34 -3.82
CA ALA A 38 1.58 -7.95 -3.49
C ALA A 38 1.72 -9.08 -2.44
N LYS A 39 2.79 -9.88 -2.53
CA LYS A 39 3.04 -10.99 -1.61
C LYS A 39 3.36 -10.58 -0.17
N PHE A 40 3.83 -9.37 0.07
CA PHE A 40 4.12 -8.92 1.43
C PHE A 40 2.83 -8.62 2.21
N PHE A 41 1.70 -8.38 1.54
CA PHE A 41 0.40 -8.17 2.18
C PHE A 41 -0.20 -9.45 2.80
N ASP A 42 0.39 -10.62 2.54
CA ASP A 42 0.03 -11.88 3.22
C ASP A 42 0.55 -11.91 4.69
N TYR A 43 1.37 -10.92 5.09
CA TYR A 43 1.99 -10.84 6.41
C TYR A 43 1.56 -9.57 7.16
N LEU A 44 1.38 -9.69 8.48
CA LEU A 44 1.06 -8.55 9.36
C LEU A 44 2.33 -7.80 9.74
N LEU A 45 2.90 -7.06 8.78
CA LEU A 45 4.05 -6.21 9.03
C LEU A 45 3.69 -5.03 9.94
N ASN A 46 4.57 -4.66 10.86
CA ASN A 46 4.36 -3.54 11.77
C ASN A 46 5.70 -2.88 12.16
N ASN A 47 5.84 -1.59 11.89
CA ASN A 47 7.04 -0.81 12.19
C ASN A 47 6.99 -0.08 13.54
N ALA A 48 6.05 -0.41 14.43
CA ALA A 48 5.76 0.31 15.69
C ALA A 48 7.00 0.66 16.53
N GLY A 49 7.26 1.96 16.69
CA GLY A 49 8.40 2.52 17.43
C GLY A 49 9.32 3.35 16.52
N ASP A 50 10.49 3.72 17.04
CA ASP A 50 11.47 4.50 16.28
C ASP A 50 12.15 3.65 15.18
N PRO A 51 12.28 4.16 13.94
CA PRO A 51 12.84 3.38 12.83
C PRO A 51 14.30 3.00 13.02
N TYR A 52 15.08 3.71 13.85
CA TYR A 52 16.51 3.47 14.10
C TYR A 52 16.80 2.67 15.37
N ILE A 53 15.77 2.35 16.15
CA ILE A 53 15.89 1.47 17.32
C ILE A 53 15.48 0.05 16.91
N GLU A 54 16.19 -0.97 17.38
CA GLU A 54 15.83 -2.36 17.09
C GLU A 54 14.52 -2.73 17.82
N PRO A 55 13.50 -3.28 17.14
CA PRO A 55 12.25 -3.68 17.78
C PRO A 55 12.33 -5.08 18.37
N ASP A 56 11.48 -5.35 19.36
CA ASP A 56 11.22 -6.72 19.84
C ASP A 56 10.38 -7.55 18.84
N PHE A 57 9.69 -6.89 17.90
CA PHE A 57 8.82 -7.49 16.91
C PHE A 57 9.51 -7.62 15.56
N GLY A 58 9.80 -8.84 15.11
CA GLY A 58 10.60 -9.11 13.91
C GLY A 58 9.89 -9.03 12.56
N LEU A 59 8.56 -8.87 12.51
CA LEU A 59 7.82 -8.70 11.24
C LEU A 59 7.67 -7.22 10.92
N HIS A 60 8.74 -6.58 10.46
CA HIS A 60 8.76 -5.16 10.13
C HIS A 60 9.52 -4.88 8.83
N SER A 61 9.37 -3.67 8.30
CA SER A 61 10.01 -3.18 7.07
C SER A 61 10.93 -1.98 7.31
N ARG A 62 11.36 -1.74 8.56
CA ARG A 62 12.15 -0.56 8.98
C ARG A 62 13.37 -0.25 8.13
N LYS A 63 14.05 -1.26 7.59
CA LYS A 63 15.17 -1.03 6.66
C LYS A 63 14.72 -0.19 5.45
N PHE A 64 13.58 -0.54 4.84
CA PHE A 64 13.02 0.20 3.71
C PHE A 64 12.51 1.59 4.14
N GLU A 65 11.95 1.70 5.35
CA GLU A 65 11.56 3.00 5.93
C GLU A 65 12.77 3.94 6.06
N GLN A 66 13.89 3.46 6.62
CA GLN A 66 15.15 4.21 6.73
C GLN A 66 15.70 4.61 5.36
N GLU A 67 15.63 3.73 4.35
CA GLU A 67 16.07 4.03 2.98
C GLU A 67 15.22 5.15 2.35
N VAL A 68 13.90 5.13 2.54
CA VAL A 68 12.99 6.19 2.07
C VAL A 68 13.25 7.51 2.80
N LEU A 69 13.40 7.46 4.12
CA LEU A 69 13.76 8.64 4.92
C LEU A 69 15.09 9.24 4.46
N SER A 70 16.09 8.40 4.22
CA SER A 70 17.39 8.83 3.71
C SER A 70 17.26 9.49 2.34
N PHE A 71 16.50 8.90 1.41
CA PHE A 71 16.25 9.50 0.10
C PHE A 71 15.69 10.93 0.22
N PHE A 72 14.65 11.13 1.04
CA PHE A 72 14.04 12.44 1.21
C PHE A 72 14.94 13.42 1.98
N ALA A 73 15.73 12.95 2.95
CA ALA A 73 16.71 13.77 3.67
C ALA A 73 17.86 14.25 2.78
N HIS A 74 18.14 13.56 1.66
CA HIS A 74 19.09 14.03 0.65
C HIS A 74 18.44 14.93 -0.41
N LEU A 75 17.13 14.79 -0.62
CA LEU A 75 16.38 15.58 -1.61
C LEU A 75 16.06 17.00 -1.10
N TYR A 76 15.96 17.18 0.21
CA TYR A 76 15.59 18.43 0.90
C TYR A 76 16.70 18.92 1.84
#